data_AF-A0A946MJQ3-F1
#
_entry.id   AF-A0A946MJQ3-F1
#
_cell.length_a   1.000
_cell.length_b   1.000
_cell.length_c   1.000
_cell.angle_alpha   90.00
_cell.angle_beta   90.00
_cell.angle_gamma   90.00
#
_symmetry.space_group_name_H-M   'P 1'
#
loop_
_entity.id
_entity.type
_entity.pdbx_description
1 polymer ?
#
loop_
_entity_poly.entity_id
_entity_poly.type
_entity_poly.pdbx_seq_one_letter_code
_entity_poly.pdbx_strand_id
1 'polypeptide(L)'
;KAGFTFARSEGYISAPECNHAVAIAIREALKAKEEGKEKTILFNWSGHGLVDLAAYESYLRGNLSDHELPQEQIDNALKDIEPLPKPNQAT
;
A
#
# COMPACT_ATOMS: atom_id res chain seq x y z
N LYS A 1 3.76 9.70 -1.42
CA LYS A 1 4.99 10.20 -2.10
C LYS A 1 5.83 9.10 -2.76
N ALA A 2 6.03 7.94 -2.11
CA ALA A 2 6.88 6.86 -2.64
C ALA A 2 6.58 6.45 -4.10
N GLY A 3 5.31 6.31 -4.48
CA GLY A 3 4.92 6.00 -5.86
C GLY A 3 5.42 7.00 -6.90
N PHE A 4 5.39 8.31 -6.60
CA PHE A 4 5.92 9.33 -7.51
C PHE A 4 7.44 9.27 -7.60
N THR A 5 8.14 9.01 -6.49
CA THR A 5 9.59 8.82 -6.50
C THR A 5 9.96 7.65 -7.39
N PHE A 6 9.30 6.51 -7.21
CA PHE A 6 9.54 5.30 -7.99
C PHE A 6 9.22 5.48 -9.48
N ALA A 7 8.10 6.14 -9.81
CA ALA A 7 7.77 6.42 -11.21
C ALA A 7 8.81 7.33 -11.89
N ARG A 8 9.37 8.30 -11.16
CA ARG A 8 10.40 9.21 -11.68
C ARG A 8 11.78 8.57 -11.78
N SER A 9 12.11 7.62 -10.90
CA SER A 9 13.41 6.94 -10.90
C SER A 9 13.44 5.72 -11.82
N GLU A 10 12.40 4.89 -11.78
CA GLU A 10 12.34 3.60 -12.48
C GLU A 10 11.50 3.62 -13.76
N GLY A 11 10.70 4.66 -13.99
CA GLY A 11 9.83 4.77 -15.18
C GLY A 11 8.52 3.96 -15.10
N TYR A 12 8.21 3.35 -13.95
CA TYR A 12 6.99 2.57 -13.75
C TYR A 12 6.03 3.21 -12.74
N ILE A 13 4.76 3.30 -13.12
CA ILE A 13 3.70 3.74 -12.20
C ILE A 13 3.28 2.54 -11.36
N SER A 14 3.59 2.58 -10.07
CA SER A 14 3.19 1.57 -9.08
C SER A 14 1.70 1.69 -8.73
N ALA A 15 1.04 0.58 -8.41
CA ALA A 15 -0.31 0.63 -7.84
C ALA A 15 -0.32 1.40 -6.49
N PRO A 16 -1.41 2.09 -6.12
CA PRO A 16 -1.51 2.79 -4.83
C PRO A 16 -1.24 1.91 -3.61
N GLU A 17 -1.69 0.67 -3.61
CA GLU A 17 -1.45 -0.32 -2.55
C GLU A 17 0.03 -0.69 -2.49
N CYS A 18 0.63 -0.94 -3.66
CA CYS A 18 2.05 -1.29 -3.80
C CYS A 18 3.00 -0.16 -3.34
N ASN A 19 2.54 1.10 -3.34
CA ASN A 19 3.33 2.23 -2.84
C ASN A 19 3.75 2.07 -1.37
N HIS A 20 3.04 1.28 -0.57
CA HIS A 20 3.44 0.99 0.81
C HIS A 20 4.72 0.17 0.88
N ALA A 21 4.85 -0.85 0.02
CA ALA A 21 6.07 -1.66 -0.08
C ALA A 21 7.24 -0.83 -0.62
N VAL A 22 7.00 -0.02 -1.65
CA VAL A 22 8.00 0.93 -2.19
C VAL A 22 8.46 1.91 -1.10
N ALA A 23 7.54 2.42 -0.27
CA ALA A 23 7.88 3.33 0.83
C ALA A 23 8.77 2.69 1.89
N ILE A 24 8.60 1.39 2.16
CA ILE A 24 9.48 0.62 3.05
C ILE A 24 10.84 0.41 2.38
N ALA A 25 10.87 -0.01 1.12
CA ALA A 25 12.11 -0.24 0.39
C ALA A 25 13.00 1.02 0.32
N ILE A 26 12.40 2.19 0.06
CA ILE A 26 13.12 3.48 0.09
C ILE A 26 13.69 3.76 1.50
N ARG A 27 12.92 3.51 2.56
CA ARG A 27 13.38 3.73 3.94
C ARG A 27 14.55 2.82 4.31
N GLU A 28 14.49 1.54 3.93
CA GLU A 28 15.58 0.60 4.17
C GLU A 28 16.83 0.96 3.37
N ALA A 29 16.68 1.46 2.13
CA ALA A 29 17.79 1.95 1.33
C ALA A 29 18.46 3.20 1.94
N LEU A 30 17.67 4.14 2.47
CA LEU A 30 18.19 5.32 3.17
C LEU A 30 18.92 4.92 4.46
N LYS A 31 18.39 3.96 5.22
CA LYS A 31 19.05 3.41 6.41
C LYS A 31 20.37 2.71 6.06
N ALA A 32 20.42 1.94 4.98
CA ALA A 32 21.66 1.32 4.49
C ALA A 32 22.74 2.37 4.16
N LYS A 33 22.33 3.48 3.53
CA LYS A 33 23.20 4.62 3.25
C LYS A 33 23.72 5.29 4.54
N GLU A 34 22.86 5.53 5.52
CA GLU A 34 23.25 6.11 6.82
C GLU A 34 24.22 5.21 7.59
N GLU A 35 24.02 3.89 7.54
CA GLU A 35 24.91 2.91 8.15
C GLU A 35 26.22 2.70 7.37
N GLY A 36 26.32 3.18 6.13
CA GLY A 36 27.45 2.94 5.24
C GLY A 36 27.59 1.47 4.83
N LYS A 37 26.50 0.70 4.83
CA LYS A 37 26.50 -0.73 4.51
C LYS A 37 25.73 -1.01 3.22
N GLU A 38 26.34 -1.77 2.33
CA GLU A 38 25.63 -2.32 1.18
C GLU A 38 24.61 -3.36 1.63
N LYS A 39 23.37 -3.24 1.16
CA LYS A 39 22.27 -4.17 1.47
C LYS A 39 21.50 -4.51 0.20
N THR A 40 21.16 -5.78 0.04
CA THR A 40 20.19 -6.24 -0.97
C THR A 40 18.79 -6.18 -0.36
N ILE A 41 17.88 -5.43 -0.98
CA ILE A 41 16.50 -5.28 -0.54
C ILE A 41 15.59 -5.92 -1.58
N LEU A 42 14.90 -6.99 -1.21
CA LEU A 42 13.84 -7.59 -2.00
C LEU A 42 12.49 -7.15 -1.43
N PHE A 43 11.60 -6.67 -2.30
CA PHE A 43 10.22 -6.37 -1.95
C PHE A 43 9.28 -6.82 -3.06
N ASN A 44 8.03 -7.13 -2.71
CA ASN A 44 7.01 -7.50 -3.67
C ASN A 44 6.44 -6.23 -4.34
N TRP A 45 6.70 -6.06 -5.63
CA TRP A 45 6.02 -5.05 -6.45
C TRP A 45 4.74 -5.66 -7.01
N SER A 46 3.66 -5.59 -6.24
CA SER A 46 2.45 -6.39 -6.45
C SER A 46 1.63 -6.00 -7.67
N GLY A 47 1.84 -4.81 -8.25
CA GLY A 47 1.08 -4.39 -9.43
C GLY A 47 1.39 -2.97 -9.93
N HIS A 48 1.02 -2.73 -11.19
CA HIS A 48 1.11 -1.43 -11.84
C HIS A 48 -0.11 -0.54 -11.54
N GLY A 49 0.06 0.77 -11.61
CA GLY A 49 -1.00 1.76 -11.38
C GLY A 49 -1.74 2.24 -12.63
N LEU A 50 -1.62 1.54 -13.77
CA LEU A 50 -2.25 1.98 -15.04
C LEU A 50 -3.77 2.12 -14.97
N VAL A 51 -4.43 1.25 -14.19
CA VAL A 51 -5.89 1.29 -13.98
C VAL A 51 -6.29 2.18 -12.81
N ASP A 52 -5.31 2.70 -12.05
CA ASP A 52 -5.51 3.52 -10.85
C ASP A 52 -5.24 5.01 -11.09
N LEU A 53 -5.10 5.43 -12.35
CA LEU A 53 -4.78 6.82 -12.69
C LEU A 53 -5.81 7.82 -12.16
N ALA A 54 -7.09 7.43 -12.07
CA ALA A 54 -8.13 8.26 -11.47
C ALA A 54 -7.90 8.50 -9.96
N ALA A 55 -7.38 7.50 -9.24
CA ALA A 55 -7.01 7.64 -7.83
C ALA A 55 -5.79 8.56 -7.68
N TYR A 56 -4.78 8.40 -8.55
CA TYR A 56 -3.63 9.31 -8.60
C TYR A 56 -4.03 10.75 -8.89
N GLU A 57 -4.94 10.97 -9.85
CA GLU A 57 -5.48 12.30 -10.15
C GLU A 57 -6.21 12.89 -8.95
N SER A 58 -7.07 12.10 -8.29
CA SER A 58 -7.80 12.55 -7.11
C SER A 58 -6.86 12.96 -5.97
N TYR A 59 -5.78 12.21 -5.76
CA TYR A 59 -4.73 12.58 -4.81
C TYR A 59 -4.06 13.91 -5.18
N LEU A 60 -3.67 14.09 -6.45
CA LEU A 60 -3.00 15.29 -6.93
C LEU A 60 -3.89 16.54 -6.86
N ARG A 61 -5.19 16.37 -7.06
CA ARG A 61 -6.19 17.45 -6.94
C ARG A 61 -6.57 17.74 -5.48
N GLY A 62 -6.12 16.95 -4.51
CA GLY A 62 -6.49 17.09 -3.10
C GLY A 62 -7.94 16.69 -2.82
N ASN A 63 -8.53 15.83 -3.66
CA ASN A 63 -9.91 15.38 -3.54
C ASN A 63 -10.09 14.17 -2.62
N LEU A 64 -8.99 13.58 -2.13
CA LEU A 64 -9.04 12.46 -1.20
C LEU A 64 -9.20 12.97 0.24
N SER A 65 -10.14 12.37 0.96
CA SER A 65 -10.36 12.60 2.38
C SER A 65 -10.20 11.29 3.13
N ASP A 66 -9.63 11.35 4.33
CA ASP A 66 -9.60 10.21 5.23
C ASP A 66 -11.04 9.82 5.59
N HIS A 67 -11.37 8.55 5.38
CA HIS A 67 -12.64 7.98 5.76
C HIS A 67 -12.44 7.12 7.00
N GLU A 68 -12.97 7.55 8.13
CA GLU A 68 -13.05 6.69 9.31
C GLU A 68 -14.15 5.66 9.11
N LEU A 69 -13.79 4.38 9.21
CA LEU A 69 -14.74 3.28 9.18
C LEU A 69 -15.47 3.21 10.53
N PRO A 70 -16.77 3.53 10.63
CA PRO A 70 -17.47 3.56 11.91
C PRO A 70 -17.56 2.18 12.53
N GLN A 71 -17.45 2.09 13.86
CA GLN A 71 -17.54 0.82 14.59
C GLN A 71 -18.85 0.08 14.31
N GLU A 72 -19.96 0.80 14.15
CA GLU A 72 -21.26 0.23 13.81
C GLU A 72 -21.23 -0.56 12.49
N GLN A 73 -20.51 -0.08 11.46
CA GLN A 73 -20.39 -0.81 10.19
C GLN A 73 -19.58 -2.09 10.34
N ILE A 74 -18.55 -2.07 11.21
CA ILE A 74 -17.75 -3.24 11.54
C ILE A 74 -18.63 -4.27 12.26
N ASP A 75 -19.37 -3.85 13.27
CA ASP A 75 -20.23 -4.74 14.07
C ASP A 75 -21.32 -5.39 13.20
N ASN A 76 -21.92 -4.62 12.28
CA ASN A 76 -22.90 -5.13 11.32
C ASN A 76 -22.29 -6.17 10.37
N ALA A 77 -21.12 -5.87 9.79
CA ALA A 77 -20.43 -6.81 8.90
C ALA A 77 -20.01 -8.11 9.62
N LEU A 78 -19.60 -8.01 10.89
CA LEU A 78 -19.26 -9.17 11.72
C LEU A 78 -20.49 -10.04 12.01
N LYS A 79 -21.64 -9.42 12.25
CA LYS A 79 -22.91 -10.12 12.47
C LYS A 79 -23.36 -10.90 11.23
N ASP A 80 -23.16 -10.35 10.03
CA ASP A 80 -23.52 -11.02 8.77
C ASP A 80 -22.72 -12.31 8.54
N ILE A 81 -21.47 -12.35 9.01
CA ILE A 81 -20.60 -13.53 8.86
C ILE A 81 -20.60 -14.46 10.07
N GLU A 82 -21.20 -14.07 11.19
CA GLU A 82 -21.31 -14.89 12.42
C GLU A 82 -21.88 -16.30 12.19
N PRO A 83 -22.93 -16.52 11.38
CA PRO A 83 -23.46 -17.87 11.15
C PRO A 83 -22.62 -18.70 10.17
N LEU A 84 -21.62 -18.12 9.51
CA LEU A 84 -20.80 -18.83 8.53
C LEU A 84 -19.77 -19.75 9.23
N PRO A 85 -19.41 -20.88 8.61
CA PRO A 85 -18.39 -21.77 9.17
C PRO A 85 -17.06 -21.02 9.31
N LYS A 86 -16.45 -21.13 10.49
CA LYS A 86 -15.13 -20.53 10.73
C LYS A 86 -14.08 -21.26 9.88
N PRO A 87 -13.20 -20.52 9.16
CA PRO A 87 -12.14 -21.15 8.39
C PRO A 87 -11.23 -21.93 9.35
N ASN A 88 -10.88 -23.16 8.95
CA ASN A 88 -9.94 -23.96 9.69
C ASN A 88 -8.55 -23.35 9.48
N GLN A 89 -8.10 -22.51 10.41
CA GLN A 89 -6.77 -21.93 10.34
C GLN A 89 -5.77 -23.05 10.62
N ALA A 90 -5.05 -23.48 9.57
CA ALA A 90 -3.89 -24.35 9.73
C ALA A 90 -2.84 -23.57 10.53
N THR A 91 -2.75 -23.87 11.83
CA THR A 91 -1.63 -23.45 12.70
C THR A 91 -0.36 -24.16 12.31
#